data_AF-A0AAU9RQF5-F1
#
_entry.id   AF-A0AAU9RQF5-F1
#
_cell.length_a   1.000
_cell.length_b   1.000
_cell.length_c   1.000
_cell.angle_alpha   90.00
_cell.angle_beta   90.00
_cell.angle_gamma   90.00
#
_symmetry.space_group_name_H-M   'P 1'
#
loop_
_entity.id
_entity.type
_entity.pdbx_description
1 polymer ?
#
loop_
_entity_poly.entity_id
_entity_poly.type
_entity_poly.pdbx_seq_one_letter_code
_entity_poly.pdbx_strand_id
1 'polypeptide(L)' 'MASNKISFLFVLCLCVLLSSGIGNANPTGKRCPDPNGKDIKSECSVYCKTQGFMGGSCQGHKGNYMCKCYEG' A
#
# COMPACT_ATOMS: atom_id res chain seq x y z
N MET A 1 29.82 -18.65 -29.15
CA MET A 1 29.32 -17.54 -28.30
C MET A 1 27.90 -17.16 -28.74
N ALA A 2 26.89 -17.91 -28.33
CA ALA A 2 25.47 -17.62 -28.63
C ALA A 2 24.53 -17.92 -27.43
N SER A 3 25.11 -18.22 -26.26
CA SER A 3 24.38 -18.64 -25.06
C SER A 3 23.97 -17.47 -24.14
N ASN A 4 24.39 -16.25 -24.46
CA ASN A 4 24.25 -15.09 -23.56
C ASN A 4 22.96 -14.28 -23.78
N LYS A 5 22.27 -14.48 -24.91
CA LYS A 5 21.12 -13.64 -25.33
C LYS A 5 19.79 -14.09 -24.70
N ILE A 6 19.67 -15.38 -24.39
CA ILE A 6 18.47 -15.97 -23.76
C ILE A 6 18.45 -15.62 -22.26
N SER A 7 19.60 -15.68 -21.60
CA SER A 7 19.72 -15.35 -20.16
C SER A 7 19.30 -13.91 -19.85
N PHE A 8 19.64 -12.96 -20.74
CA PHE A 8 19.25 -11.57 -20.59
C PHE A 8 17.72 -11.35 -20.63
N LEU A 9 17.01 -12.09 -21.48
CA LEU A 9 15.55 -12.00 -21.59
C LEU A 9 14.86 -12.52 -20.32
N PHE A 10 15.39 -13.59 -19.70
CA PHE A 10 14.85 -14.12 -18.46
C PHE A 10 15.01 -13.16 -17.28
N VAL A 11 16.16 -12.48 -17.17
CA VAL A 11 16.39 -11.47 -16.13
C VAL A 11 15.44 -10.28 -16.30
N LEU A 12 15.28 -9.78 -17.52
CA LEU A 12 14.33 -8.70 -17.82
C LEU A 12 12.89 -9.08 -17.47
N CYS A 13 12.48 -10.31 -17.77
CA CYS A 13 11.12 -10.78 -17.48
C CYS A 13 10.85 -10.91 -15.96
N LEU A 14 11.85 -11.39 -15.21
CA LEU A 14 11.79 -11.44 -13.73
C LEU A 14 11.68 -10.04 -13.11
N CYS A 15 12.39 -9.04 -13.63
CA CYS A 15 12.29 -7.66 -13.13
C CYS A 15 10.90 -7.04 -13.37
N VAL A 16 10.27 -7.30 -14.53
CA VAL A 16 8.93 -6.79 -14.84
C VAL A 16 7.86 -7.46 -13.97
N LEU A 17 8.02 -8.75 -13.66
CA LEU A 17 7.14 -9.50 -12.74
C LEU A 17 7.29 -9.03 -11.28
N LEU A 18 8.49 -8.67 -10.82
CA LEU A 18 8.66 -8.07 -9.49
C LEU A 18 7.99 -6.68 -9.39
N SER A 19 8.06 -5.87 -10.45
CA SER A 19 7.43 -4.55 -10.47
C SER A 19 5.90 -4.59 -10.49
N SER A 20 5.31 -5.68 -11.01
CA SER A 20 3.85 -5.87 -11.04
C SER A 20 3.28 -6.49 -9.75
N GLY A 21 4.14 -6.90 -8.81
CA GLY A 21 3.77 -7.29 -7.44
C GLY A 21 3.62 -6.11 -6.48
N ILE A 22 4.04 -4.90 -6.87
CA ILE A 22 3.63 -3.66 -6.22
C ILE A 22 2.25 -3.33 -6.77
N GLY A 23 1.28 -4.16 -6.40
CA GLY A 23 -0.10 -3.76 -6.44
C GLY A 23 -0.15 -2.40 -5.77
N ASN A 24 -0.64 -1.42 -6.52
CA ASN A 24 -1.02 -0.11 -6.07
C ASN A 24 -2.14 -0.29 -5.02
N ALA A 25 -1.79 -0.85 -3.86
CA ALA A 25 -2.58 -0.85 -2.67
C ALA A 25 -2.63 0.62 -2.32
N ASN A 26 -3.72 1.23 -2.75
CA ASN A 26 -4.05 2.60 -2.46
C ASN A 26 -3.68 2.84 -0.99
N PRO A 27 -2.66 3.68 -0.69
CA PRO A 27 -2.13 3.80 0.66
C PRO A 27 -3.22 4.24 1.63
N THR A 28 -4.26 4.87 1.08
CA THR A 28 -5.57 5.13 1.65
C THR A 28 -6.58 4.04 1.28
N GLY A 29 -7.22 3.39 2.26
CA GLY A 29 -8.25 2.39 1.96
C GLY A 29 -8.35 1.21 2.92
N LYS A 30 -7.44 1.10 3.91
CA LYS A 30 -7.61 0.12 5.00
C LYS A 30 -8.90 0.45 5.74
N ARG A 31 -9.83 -0.51 5.81
CA ARG A 31 -11.07 -0.34 6.57
C ARG A 31 -10.74 -0.20 8.06
N CYS A 32 -11.31 0.81 8.70
CA CYS A 32 -11.11 1.01 10.12
C CYS A 32 -11.88 -0.06 10.90
N PRO A 33 -11.28 -0.65 11.94
CA PRO A 33 -11.92 -1.69 12.73
C PRO A 33 -13.10 -1.13 13.56
N ASP A 34 -13.08 0.17 13.86
CA ASP A 34 -14.14 0.83 14.62
C ASP A 34 -15.31 1.26 13.71
N PRO A 35 -16.55 0.83 14.01
CA PRO A 35 -17.72 1.22 13.24
C PRO A 35 -18.13 2.68 13.40
N ASN A 36 -17.54 3.41 14.35
CA ASN A 36 -17.72 4.85 14.57
C ASN A 36 -16.54 5.68 14.07
N GLY A 37 -15.56 5.06 13.41
CA GLY A 37 -14.44 5.76 12.79
C GLY A 37 -13.38 6.25 13.76
N LYS A 38 -13.33 5.70 14.98
CA LYS A 38 -12.22 5.96 15.89
C LYS A 38 -10.97 5.23 15.40
N ASP A 39 -9.85 5.95 15.36
CA ASP A 39 -8.55 5.33 15.11
C ASP A 39 -8.05 4.63 16.38
N ILE A 40 -8.64 3.46 16.67
CA ILE A 40 -8.30 2.65 17.84
C ILE A 40 -6.83 2.24 17.73
N LYS A 41 -6.06 2.51 18.79
CA LYS A 41 -4.62 2.21 18.88
C LYS A 41 -3.76 2.85 17.77
N SER A 42 -4.26 3.92 17.14
CA SER A 42 -3.56 4.61 16.06
C SER A 42 -3.21 3.71 14.87
N GLU A 43 -4.00 2.66 14.61
CA GLU A 43 -3.71 1.68 13.56
C GLU A 43 -3.65 2.30 12.17
N CYS A 44 -4.54 3.25 11.86
CA CYS A 44 -4.50 3.97 10.60
C CYS A 44 -3.27 4.86 10.52
N SER A 45 -2.94 5.58 11.60
CA SER A 45 -1.72 6.39 11.62
C SER A 45 -0.45 5.56 11.45
N VAL A 46 -0.34 4.40 12.09
CA VAL A 46 0.84 3.52 11.95
C VAL A 46 0.93 2.98 10.53
N TYR A 47 -0.19 2.50 9.98
CA TYR A 47 -0.27 2.01 8.61
C TYR A 47 0.18 3.07 7.59
N CYS A 48 -0.31 4.30 7.72
CA CYS A 48 0.12 5.40 6.85
C CYS A 48 1.60 5.73 7.01
N LYS A 49 2.13 5.75 8.23
CA LYS A 49 3.57 5.96 8.48
C LYS A 49 4.44 4.87 7.87
N THR A 50 4.03 3.61 7.93
CA THR A 50 4.77 2.51 7.28
C THR A 50 4.83 2.62 5.76
N GLN A 51 3.91 3.38 5.16
CA GLN A 51 3.90 3.66 3.73
C GLN A 51 4.58 4.98 3.36
N GLY A 52 5.18 5.69 4.33
CA GLY A 52 5.91 6.93 4.10
C GLY A 52 5.07 8.21 4.20
N PHE A 53 3.82 8.13 4.66
CA PHE A 53 2.99 9.31 4.93
C PHE A 53 3.27 9.87 6.33
N MET A 54 2.97 11.16 6.57
CA MET A 54 3.17 11.79 7.88
C MET A 54 2.26 11.20 8.98
N GLY A 55 1.09 10.69 8.56
CA GLY A 55 0.12 10.05 9.44
C GLY A 55 -1.16 9.76 8.68
N GLY A 56 -2.20 9.37 9.42
CA GLY A 56 -3.50 9.10 8.84
C GLY A 56 -4.58 9.02 9.90
N SER A 57 -5.83 9.07 9.46
CA SER A 57 -6.99 8.86 10.33
C SER A 57 -8.16 8.24 9.57
N CYS A 58 -9.07 7.64 10.32
CA CYS A 58 -10.31 7.09 9.80
C CYS A 58 -11.28 8.20 9.36
N GLN A 59 -11.57 8.25 8.06
CA GLN A 59 -12.58 9.14 7.48
C GLN A 59 -13.65 8.34 6.75
N GLY A 60 -14.89 8.82 6.76
CA GLY A 60 -16.02 8.15 6.11
C GLY A 60 -17.32 8.28 6.89
N HIS A 61 -18.21 7.31 6.72
CA HIS A 61 -19.52 7.26 7.37
C HIS A 61 -19.68 5.98 8.20
N LYS A 62 -20.68 5.96 9.09
CA LYS A 62 -20.94 4.83 9.99
C LYS A 62 -21.00 3.50 9.23
N GLY A 63 -20.18 2.54 9.66
CA GLY A 63 -20.04 1.23 9.01
C GLY A 63 -19.10 1.20 7.80
N ASN A 64 -18.63 2.34 7.30
CA ASN A 64 -17.67 2.42 6.19
C ASN A 64 -16.65 3.55 6.43
N TYR A 65 -15.88 3.41 7.50
CA TYR A 65 -14.73 4.26 7.75
C TYR A 65 -13.49 3.65 7.09
N MET A 66 -12.78 4.47 6.32
CA MET A 66 -11.56 4.10 5.64
C MET A 66 -10.41 4.96 6.14
N CYS A 67 -9.25 4.35 6.27
CA CYS A 67 -8.03 5.03 6.63
C CYS A 67 -7.61 5.96 5.49
N LYS A 68 -7.56 7.26 5.77
CA LYS A 68 -6.96 8.26 4.90
C LYS A 68 -5.62 8.72 5.47
N CYS A 69 -4.59 8.58 4.66
CA CYS A 69 -3.24 9.05 4.93
C CYS A 69 -3.09 10.51 4.48
N TYR A 70 -2.25 11.25 5.19
CA TYR A 70 -1.93 12.64 4.90
C TYR A 70 -0.48 12.77 4.46
N GLU A 71 -0.28 13.42 3.32
CA GLU A 71 1.02 13.92 2.87
C GLU A 71 1.24 15.30 3.51
N GLY A 72 2.47 15.70 3.74
CA GLY A 72 2.79 17.06 4.16
C GLY A 72 4.20 17.46 3.83
#